data_AF-A0A2G9MWR8-F1
#
_entry.id   AF-A0A2G9MWR8-F1
#
_cell.length_a   1.000
_cell.length_b   1.000
_cell.length_c   1.000
_cell.angle_alpha   90.00
_cell.angle_beta   90.00
_cell.angle_gamma   90.00
#
_symmetry.space_group_name_H-M   'P 1'
#
loop_
_entity.id
_entity.type
_entity.pdbx_description
1 polymer ?
#
loop_
_entity_poly.entity_id
_entity_poly.type
_entity_poly.pdbx_seq_one_letter_code
_entity_poly.pdbx_strand_id
1 'polypeptide(L)'
;MLAYGGQTALNCGINLAEAGILEKYGVHVLGTQIPGIQKTEDRQLFKDSMTQCNVPVLKSRTVTNFKDAKEIAQELGYPVIIRVAYTLGGKGGGVAYNEIELHEIVERGLRASLVGQVLVEEYIGHWKQIEYEVMQDWDGNNVIVCNMENVLSMKVHTGDNIVVAPSQTIDNHEYHMLRTAALRATKHVGIVGECNIQYALDSDSDRYVAIEINPRLSRSSALASKATGYPLAYMSAKIGLGYTLPELVNRITKTTTACFEPSLDYIVCKHPRWDFGKFDLVKRKLGPTMKSVGEVMAIGRSFEESLQKAIRMLDIGNDGLVLNRANMKTFDEEQIEDHLSHPDDLILYYVAAALKIGISVERIYKLSAIDPWFIEKIKNIVDTESKLKQEELTTPLLWESKKLGFSDNQIARAKDKSPEEIR
;
A
#
# COMPACT_ATOMS: atom_id res chain seq x y z
N MET A 1 -9.97 -25.58 4.28
CA MET A 1 -9.61 -24.29 3.65
C MET A 1 -8.69 -23.55 4.61
N LEU A 2 -7.49 -23.15 4.19
CA LEU A 2 -6.48 -22.51 5.06
C LEU A 2 -6.39 -20.98 4.85
N ALA A 3 -6.84 -20.50 3.70
CA ALA A 3 -6.67 -19.13 3.20
C ALA A 3 -7.59 -18.05 3.81
N TYR A 4 -8.29 -18.31 4.92
CA TYR A 4 -9.39 -17.45 5.42
C TYR A 4 -9.16 -16.87 6.82
N GLY A 5 -8.13 -17.32 7.54
CA GLY A 5 -7.85 -16.92 8.93
C GLY A 5 -6.53 -16.20 9.11
N GLY A 6 -6.07 -15.47 8.08
CA GLY A 6 -4.79 -14.77 8.10
C GLY A 6 -3.59 -15.71 8.31
N GLN A 7 -2.52 -15.17 8.87
CA GLN A 7 -1.29 -15.93 9.11
C GLN A 7 -1.48 -17.11 10.08
N THR A 8 -2.35 -16.95 11.08
CA THR A 8 -2.62 -17.99 12.07
C THR A 8 -3.14 -19.27 11.42
N ALA A 9 -4.09 -19.16 10.48
CA ALA A 9 -4.64 -20.31 9.79
C ALA A 9 -3.64 -20.95 8.82
N LEU A 10 -2.82 -20.14 8.12
CA LEU A 10 -1.77 -20.65 7.24
C LEU A 10 -0.72 -21.44 8.02
N ASN A 11 -0.14 -20.85 9.07
CA ASN A 11 0.88 -21.50 9.90
C ASN A 11 0.34 -22.78 10.56
N CYS A 12 -0.89 -22.73 11.08
CA CYS A 12 -1.54 -23.92 11.64
C CYS A 12 -1.68 -25.02 10.58
N GLY A 13 -2.14 -24.68 9.38
CA GLY A 13 -2.29 -25.61 8.27
C GLY A 13 -0.97 -26.25 7.83
N ILE A 14 0.09 -25.46 7.71
CA ILE A 14 1.44 -25.94 7.38
C ILE A 14 1.94 -26.88 8.48
N ASN A 15 1.86 -26.49 9.75
CA ASN A 15 2.31 -27.32 10.87
C ASN A 15 1.54 -28.65 10.95
N LEU A 16 0.23 -28.64 10.68
CA LEU A 16 -0.57 -29.87 10.61
C LEU A 16 -0.15 -30.78 9.46
N ALA A 17 0.23 -30.20 8.31
CA ALA A 17 0.74 -30.95 7.16
C ALA A 17 2.11 -31.55 7.45
N GLU A 18 3.04 -30.78 7.99
CA GLU A 18 4.39 -31.22 8.36
C GLU A 18 4.39 -32.30 9.45
N ALA A 19 3.43 -32.22 10.38
CA ALA A 19 3.22 -33.25 11.40
C ALA A 19 2.52 -34.53 10.88
N GLY A 20 2.19 -34.59 9.58
CA GLY A 20 1.49 -35.73 8.96
C GLY A 20 0.05 -35.91 9.43
N ILE A 21 -0.54 -34.92 10.12
CA ILE A 21 -1.88 -35.01 10.70
C ILE A 21 -2.94 -35.00 9.60
N LEU A 22 -2.76 -34.17 8.58
CA LEU A 22 -3.73 -34.09 7.47
C LEU A 22 -3.85 -35.44 6.74
N GLU A 23 -2.72 -36.08 6.44
CA GLU A 23 -2.68 -37.40 5.81
C GLU A 23 -3.26 -38.48 6.72
N LYS A 24 -2.84 -38.52 8.00
CA LYS A 24 -3.32 -39.48 8.99
C LYS A 24 -4.85 -39.54 9.10
N TYR A 25 -5.53 -38.41 8.94
CA TYR A 25 -6.98 -38.30 9.05
C TYR A 25 -7.71 -38.14 7.71
N GLY A 26 -7.00 -38.24 6.57
CA GLY A 26 -7.62 -38.07 5.24
C GLY A 26 -8.24 -36.68 5.02
N VAL A 27 -7.65 -35.64 5.60
CA VAL A 27 -8.14 -34.25 5.49
C VAL A 27 -7.49 -33.57 4.28
N HIS A 28 -8.31 -33.22 3.29
CA HIS A 28 -7.85 -32.53 2.09
C HIS A 28 -7.85 -31.00 2.23
N VAL A 29 -6.80 -30.36 1.71
CA VAL A 29 -6.72 -28.91 1.62
C VAL A 29 -7.52 -28.44 0.40
N LEU A 30 -8.47 -27.53 0.63
CA LEU A 30 -9.26 -26.87 -0.41
C LEU A 30 -8.69 -25.49 -0.72
N GLY A 31 -8.58 -25.15 -2.01
CA GLY A 31 -7.92 -23.96 -2.53
C GLY A 31 -6.43 -24.19 -2.79
N THR A 32 -5.61 -23.14 -2.63
CA THR A 32 -4.15 -23.21 -2.74
C THR A 32 -3.57 -24.31 -1.84
N GLN A 33 -2.78 -25.20 -2.43
CA GLN A 33 -2.21 -26.36 -1.75
C GLN A 33 -0.98 -25.97 -0.90
N ILE A 34 -0.61 -26.82 0.08
CA ILE A 34 0.53 -26.57 1.00
C ILE A 34 1.81 -26.17 0.27
N PRO A 35 2.25 -26.84 -0.82
CA PRO A 35 3.47 -26.43 -1.52
C PRO A 35 3.37 -25.02 -2.11
N GLY A 36 2.18 -24.63 -2.60
CA GLY A 36 1.95 -23.28 -3.11
C GLY A 36 2.00 -22.22 -2.01
N ILE A 37 1.43 -22.52 -0.84
CA ILE A 37 1.53 -21.65 0.34
C ILE A 37 3.00 -21.51 0.79
N GLN A 38 3.75 -22.61 0.88
CA GLN A 38 5.16 -22.58 1.30
C GLN A 38 6.03 -21.77 0.32
N LYS A 39 5.79 -21.91 -0.99
CA LYS A 39 6.50 -21.13 -2.02
C LYS A 39 6.34 -19.62 -1.86
N THR A 40 5.21 -19.16 -1.33
CA THR A 40 4.93 -17.72 -1.18
C THR A 40 5.31 -17.18 0.19
N GLU A 41 5.23 -18.00 1.23
CA GLU A 41 5.52 -17.59 2.62
C GLU A 41 7.03 -17.64 2.96
N ASP A 42 7.77 -18.59 2.37
CA ASP A 42 9.22 -18.62 2.50
C ASP A 42 9.88 -17.65 1.50
N ARG A 43 10.68 -16.72 2.03
CA ARG A 43 11.31 -15.66 1.22
C ARG A 43 12.27 -16.19 0.16
N GLN A 44 12.99 -17.29 0.43
CA GLN A 44 13.91 -17.86 -0.54
C GLN A 44 13.14 -18.61 -1.62
N LEU A 45 12.18 -19.45 -1.24
CA LEU A 45 11.32 -20.14 -2.20
C LEU A 45 10.53 -19.17 -3.07
N PHE A 46 10.11 -18.03 -2.52
CA PHE A 46 9.48 -16.95 -3.27
C PHE A 46 10.43 -16.38 -4.32
N LYS A 47 11.66 -15.99 -3.92
CA LYS A 47 12.66 -15.46 -4.85
C LYS A 47 13.00 -16.45 -5.96
N ASP A 48 13.18 -17.72 -5.62
CA ASP A 48 13.46 -18.79 -6.57
C ASP A 48 12.29 -18.97 -7.54
N SER A 49 11.06 -18.96 -7.02
CA SER A 49 9.83 -19.10 -7.82
C SER A 49 9.64 -17.92 -8.78
N MET A 50 9.85 -16.68 -8.32
CA MET A 50 9.75 -15.49 -9.16
C MET A 50 10.83 -15.47 -10.25
N THR A 51 12.06 -15.86 -9.91
CA THR A 51 13.16 -15.99 -10.88
C THR A 51 12.82 -17.00 -11.97
N GLN A 52 12.28 -18.18 -11.59
CA GLN A 52 11.89 -19.22 -12.55
C GLN A 52 10.77 -18.78 -13.51
N CYS A 53 9.87 -17.88 -13.09
CA CYS A 53 8.77 -17.39 -13.93
C CYS A 53 9.03 -16.01 -14.55
N ASN A 54 10.29 -15.55 -14.54
CA ASN A 54 10.73 -14.26 -15.09
C ASN A 54 9.92 -13.08 -14.52
N VAL A 55 9.81 -13.05 -13.19
CA VAL A 55 9.30 -11.93 -12.42
C VAL A 55 10.46 -11.41 -11.57
N PRO A 56 10.93 -10.16 -11.79
CA PRO A 56 12.07 -9.65 -11.05
C PRO A 56 11.76 -9.56 -9.55
N VAL A 57 12.77 -9.77 -8.72
CA VAL A 57 12.72 -9.58 -7.25
C VAL A 57 13.85 -8.66 -6.84
N LEU A 58 13.75 -8.11 -5.63
CA LEU A 58 14.79 -7.26 -5.08
C LEU A 58 16.15 -7.98 -5.04
N LYS A 59 17.15 -7.31 -5.62
CA LYS A 59 18.53 -7.75 -5.52
C LYS A 59 19.04 -7.48 -4.11
N SER A 60 19.57 -8.52 -3.49
CA SER A 60 20.08 -8.45 -2.12
C SER A 60 21.20 -9.46 -1.92
N ARG A 61 22.20 -9.14 -1.09
CA ARG A 61 23.27 -10.07 -0.70
C ARG A 61 23.51 -10.02 0.80
N THR A 62 23.57 -11.20 1.42
CA THR A 62 24.05 -11.32 2.80
C THR A 62 25.56 -11.21 2.81
N VAL A 63 26.10 -10.36 3.66
CA VAL A 63 27.53 -10.06 3.79
C VAL A 63 27.95 -10.12 5.25
N THR A 64 29.22 -10.48 5.49
CA THR A 64 29.81 -10.63 6.84
C THR A 64 30.92 -9.62 7.14
N ASN A 65 31.29 -8.79 6.17
CA ASN A 65 32.35 -7.80 6.29
C ASN A 65 32.07 -6.59 5.39
N PHE A 66 32.76 -5.48 5.67
CA PHE A 66 32.57 -4.23 4.91
C PHE A 66 33.00 -4.34 3.44
N LYS A 67 34.03 -5.13 3.13
CA LYS A 67 34.51 -5.27 1.74
C LYS A 67 33.42 -5.83 0.85
N ASP A 68 32.78 -6.93 1.26
CA ASP A 68 31.68 -7.54 0.52
C ASP A 68 30.47 -6.62 0.46
N ALA A 69 30.20 -5.86 1.54
CA ALA A 69 29.13 -4.87 1.57
C ALA A 69 29.35 -3.73 0.56
N LYS A 70 30.60 -3.27 0.40
CA LYS A 70 30.99 -2.26 -0.58
C LYS A 70 30.85 -2.79 -2.00
N GLU A 71 31.27 -4.03 -2.26
CA GLU A 71 31.15 -4.66 -3.58
C GLU A 71 29.68 -4.73 -4.03
N ILE A 72 28.77 -5.21 -3.17
CA ILE A 72 27.34 -5.26 -3.51
C ILE A 72 26.72 -3.86 -3.60
N ALA A 73 27.11 -2.91 -2.76
CA ALA A 73 26.57 -1.54 -2.85
C ALA A 73 26.99 -0.84 -4.15
N GLN A 74 28.20 -1.12 -4.66
CA GLN A 74 28.64 -0.64 -5.98
C GLN A 74 27.89 -1.29 -7.14
N GLU A 75 27.52 -2.57 -6.99
CA GLU A 75 26.69 -3.30 -7.97
C GLU A 75 25.24 -2.78 -8.01
N LEU A 76 24.65 -2.50 -6.84
CA LEU A 76 23.28 -2.03 -6.69
C LEU A 76 23.12 -0.54 -7.01
N GLY A 77 24.14 0.27 -6.72
CA GLY A 77 24.03 1.72 -6.69
C GLY A 77 23.43 2.24 -5.38
N TYR A 78 23.83 3.44 -4.97
CA TYR A 78 23.26 4.10 -3.79
C TYR A 78 21.95 4.85 -4.14
N PRO A 79 21.03 4.99 -3.17
CA PRO A 79 21.10 4.46 -1.81
C PRO A 79 20.86 2.94 -1.72
N VAL A 80 21.41 2.31 -0.68
CA VAL A 80 21.14 0.90 -0.33
C VAL A 80 20.59 0.79 1.08
N ILE A 81 19.76 -0.22 1.33
CA ILE A 81 19.26 -0.54 2.67
C ILE A 81 20.07 -1.69 3.28
N ILE A 82 20.48 -1.50 4.53
CA ILE A 82 21.20 -2.48 5.33
C ILE A 82 20.26 -2.98 6.41
N ARG A 83 19.99 -4.28 6.41
CA ARG A 83 19.17 -4.96 7.42
C ARG A 83 20.02 -5.94 8.20
N VAL A 84 19.94 -5.89 9.53
CA VAL A 84 20.72 -6.78 10.39
C VAL A 84 20.03 -8.12 10.51
N ALA A 85 20.75 -9.21 10.24
CA ALA A 85 20.21 -10.56 10.36
C ALA A 85 19.82 -10.87 11.82
N TYR A 86 18.70 -11.58 12.01
CA TYR A 86 18.22 -12.03 13.33
C TYR A 86 18.01 -10.92 14.38
N THR A 87 17.65 -9.71 13.95
CA THR A 87 17.24 -8.62 14.85
C THR A 87 15.81 -8.15 14.57
N LEU A 88 15.10 -7.72 15.62
CA LEU A 88 13.76 -7.14 15.51
C LEU A 88 13.84 -5.61 15.54
N GLY A 89 12.94 -4.95 14.81
CA GLY A 89 12.75 -3.48 14.88
C GLY A 89 13.83 -2.63 14.19
N GLY A 90 14.61 -3.19 13.26
CA GLY A 90 15.59 -2.44 12.47
C GLY A 90 16.82 -1.95 13.25
N LYS A 91 17.05 -2.48 14.46
CA LYS A 91 18.16 -2.06 15.31
C LYS A 91 19.51 -2.38 14.64
N GLY A 92 20.33 -1.35 14.45
CA GLY A 92 21.64 -1.45 13.82
C GLY A 92 21.66 -1.34 12.30
N GLY A 93 20.50 -1.44 11.64
CA GLY A 93 20.35 -1.23 10.19
C GLY A 93 20.25 0.25 9.81
N GLY A 94 19.97 0.53 8.55
CA GLY A 94 19.81 1.89 8.04
C GLY A 94 19.80 1.96 6.52
N VAL A 95 19.64 3.17 5.99
CA VAL A 95 19.83 3.47 4.57
C VAL A 95 21.16 4.19 4.43
N ALA A 96 22.04 3.68 3.57
CA ALA A 96 23.28 4.35 3.22
C ALA A 96 23.10 5.07 1.88
N TYR A 97 23.34 6.37 1.85
CA TYR A 97 23.30 7.18 0.62
C TYR A 97 24.69 7.31 -0.03
N ASN A 98 25.74 6.91 0.66
CA ASN A 98 27.12 6.95 0.20
C ASN A 98 27.97 5.90 0.93
N GLU A 99 29.22 5.75 0.50
CA GLU A 99 30.15 4.76 1.07
C GLU A 99 30.50 5.02 2.54
N ILE A 100 30.56 6.28 2.96
CA ILE A 100 30.88 6.65 4.34
C ILE A 100 29.77 6.14 5.27
N GLU A 101 28.52 6.44 4.93
CA GLU A 101 27.36 5.94 5.66
C GLU A 101 27.26 4.41 5.59
N LEU A 102 27.59 3.79 4.45
CA LEU A 102 27.62 2.33 4.32
C LEU A 102 28.57 1.73 5.35
N HIS A 103 29.79 2.26 5.46
CA HIS A 103 30.78 1.79 6.40
C HIS A 103 30.26 1.85 7.84
N GLU A 104 29.72 3.00 8.25
CA GLU A 104 29.18 3.20 9.60
C GLU A 104 28.01 2.24 9.90
N ILE A 105 27.07 2.12 8.98
CA ILE A 105 25.86 1.30 9.16
C ILE A 105 26.22 -0.19 9.16
N VAL A 106 27.10 -0.64 8.27
CA VAL A 106 27.53 -2.04 8.20
C VAL A 106 28.33 -2.42 9.45
N GLU A 107 29.29 -1.62 9.88
CA GLU A 107 30.06 -1.87 11.10
C GLU A 107 29.18 -1.95 12.35
N ARG A 108 28.19 -1.06 12.45
CA ARG A 108 27.18 -1.11 13.51
C ARG A 108 26.31 -2.36 13.40
N GLY A 109 25.88 -2.69 12.19
CA GLY A 109 24.99 -3.81 11.91
C GLY A 109 25.64 -5.16 12.19
N LEU A 110 26.89 -5.37 11.75
CA LEU A 110 27.65 -6.59 11.99
C LEU A 110 27.89 -6.82 13.50
N ARG A 111 28.20 -5.75 14.25
CA ARG A 111 28.33 -5.82 15.73
C ARG A 111 27.01 -6.10 16.44
N ALA A 112 25.88 -5.66 15.86
CA ALA A 112 24.55 -5.90 16.41
C ALA A 112 23.98 -7.29 16.04
N SER A 113 24.50 -7.92 14.99
CA SER A 113 24.04 -9.21 14.47
C SER A 113 24.49 -10.36 15.37
N LEU A 114 23.55 -11.21 15.79
CA LEU A 114 23.86 -12.41 16.60
C LEU A 114 24.70 -13.44 15.84
N VAL A 115 24.71 -13.37 14.51
CA VAL A 115 25.43 -14.27 13.61
C VAL A 115 26.51 -13.57 12.79
N GLY A 116 26.80 -12.30 13.07
CA GLY A 116 27.81 -11.52 12.35
C GLY A 116 27.48 -11.28 10.88
N GLN A 117 26.20 -11.15 10.53
CA GLN A 117 25.72 -10.94 9.16
C GLN A 117 24.77 -9.75 9.02
N VAL A 118 24.87 -9.06 7.89
CA VAL A 118 23.89 -8.06 7.43
C VAL A 118 23.46 -8.36 6.00
N LEU A 119 22.23 -7.99 5.65
CA LEU A 119 21.70 -8.03 4.30
C LEU A 119 21.81 -6.64 3.69
N VAL A 120 22.52 -6.50 2.58
CA VAL A 120 22.53 -5.29 1.76
C VAL A 120 21.58 -5.49 0.59
N GLU A 121 20.62 -4.58 0.41
CA GLU A 121 19.54 -4.66 -0.57
C GLU A 121 19.32 -3.30 -1.24
N GLU A 122 18.78 -3.30 -2.45
CA GLU A 122 18.42 -2.08 -3.18
C GLU A 122 17.42 -1.22 -2.38
N TYR A 123 17.65 0.10 -2.28
CA TYR A 123 16.68 0.99 -1.63
C TYR A 123 15.61 1.44 -2.63
N ILE A 124 14.43 0.86 -2.49
CA ILE A 124 13.27 1.16 -3.34
C ILE A 124 12.27 2.10 -2.66
N GLY A 125 12.63 2.83 -1.60
CA GLY A 125 11.67 3.64 -0.84
C GLY A 125 10.94 4.70 -1.66
N HIS A 126 11.53 5.17 -2.76
CA HIS A 126 10.95 6.14 -3.69
C HIS A 126 10.11 5.50 -4.80
N TRP A 127 10.11 4.16 -4.92
CA TRP A 127 9.34 3.46 -5.94
C TRP A 127 7.87 3.42 -5.55
N LYS A 128 6.99 3.51 -6.55
CA LYS A 128 5.55 3.35 -6.39
C LYS A 128 5.26 1.96 -5.85
N GLN A 129 4.34 1.86 -4.89
CA GLN A 129 3.89 0.58 -4.36
C GLN A 129 2.51 0.24 -4.95
N ILE A 130 2.47 -0.83 -5.75
CA ILE A 130 1.28 -1.27 -6.50
C ILE A 130 0.85 -2.64 -6.02
N GLU A 131 -0.45 -2.84 -5.80
CA GLU A 131 -1.02 -4.12 -5.38
C GLU A 131 -2.03 -4.61 -6.41
N TYR A 132 -2.09 -5.92 -6.62
CA TYR A 132 -3.09 -6.58 -7.44
C TYR A 132 -3.79 -7.68 -6.64
N GLU A 133 -5.12 -7.69 -6.69
CA GLU A 133 -5.94 -8.79 -6.20
C GLU A 133 -6.24 -9.72 -7.36
N VAL A 134 -5.78 -10.96 -7.24
CA VAL A 134 -5.81 -11.94 -8.31
C VAL A 134 -6.73 -13.09 -7.91
N MET A 135 -7.55 -13.53 -8.84
CA MET A 135 -8.42 -14.70 -8.67
C MET A 135 -8.10 -15.72 -9.74
N GLN A 136 -7.77 -16.95 -9.33
CA GLN A 136 -7.42 -18.06 -10.22
C GLN A 136 -8.22 -19.31 -9.88
N ASP A 137 -8.84 -19.95 -10.88
CA ASP A 137 -9.50 -21.24 -10.71
C ASP A 137 -8.61 -22.44 -11.12
N TRP A 138 -9.15 -23.65 -10.94
CA TRP A 138 -8.45 -24.91 -11.26
C TRP A 138 -8.18 -25.11 -12.75
N ASP A 139 -9.02 -24.54 -13.62
CA ASP A 139 -8.88 -24.63 -15.08
C ASP A 139 -7.85 -23.62 -15.63
N GLY A 140 -7.33 -22.76 -14.74
CA GLY A 140 -6.34 -21.75 -15.08
C GLY A 140 -6.93 -20.45 -15.61
N ASN A 141 -8.25 -20.24 -15.50
CA ASN A 141 -8.82 -18.91 -15.68
C ASN A 141 -8.29 -18.02 -14.56
N ASN A 142 -7.76 -16.86 -14.95
CA ASN A 142 -7.02 -15.99 -14.05
C ASN A 142 -7.33 -14.53 -14.37
N VAL A 143 -7.84 -13.80 -13.38
CA VAL A 143 -8.33 -12.43 -13.55
C VAL A 143 -7.78 -11.51 -12.47
N ILE A 144 -7.51 -10.26 -12.86
CA ILE A 144 -7.26 -9.16 -11.93
C ILE A 144 -8.60 -8.59 -11.48
N VAL A 145 -8.93 -8.75 -10.21
CA VAL A 145 -10.18 -8.22 -9.66
C VAL A 145 -10.05 -6.75 -9.29
N CYS A 146 -8.88 -6.34 -8.78
CA CYS A 146 -8.62 -4.96 -8.39
C CYS A 146 -7.13 -4.66 -8.47
N ASN A 147 -6.78 -3.46 -8.89
CA ASN A 147 -5.44 -2.92 -8.77
C ASN A 147 -5.47 -1.67 -7.87
N MET A 148 -4.46 -1.53 -7.03
CA MET A 148 -4.39 -0.50 -6.00
C MET A 148 -3.04 0.19 -6.02
N GLU A 149 -3.05 1.49 -5.76
CA GLU A 149 -1.85 2.32 -5.69
C GLU A 149 -1.73 2.98 -4.32
N ASN A 150 -0.53 2.92 -3.76
CA ASN A 150 -0.20 3.43 -2.44
C ASN A 150 0.38 4.84 -2.56
N VAL A 151 -0.22 5.81 -1.87
CA VAL A 151 0.14 7.24 -1.95
C VAL A 151 1.52 7.53 -1.35
N LEU A 152 1.92 6.81 -0.30
CA LEU A 152 3.20 7.02 0.40
C LEU A 152 4.34 6.16 -0.16
N SER A 153 4.16 5.57 -1.35
CA SER A 153 5.17 4.73 -2.02
C SER A 153 5.65 3.58 -1.13
N MET A 154 6.78 2.95 -1.47
CA MET A 154 7.39 1.86 -0.69
C MET A 154 7.94 2.29 0.69
N LYS A 155 7.86 3.57 1.07
CA LYS A 155 8.30 4.03 2.41
C LYS A 155 7.45 3.46 3.54
N VAL A 156 6.17 3.19 3.29
CA VAL A 156 5.19 2.82 4.32
C VAL A 156 4.46 1.55 3.93
N HIS A 157 4.34 0.61 4.88
CA HIS A 157 3.60 -0.64 4.72
C HIS A 157 2.16 -0.37 4.22
N THR A 158 1.65 -1.18 3.29
CA THR A 158 0.29 -1.03 2.68
C THR A 158 -0.83 -0.86 3.73
N GLY A 159 -0.69 -1.55 4.88
CA GLY A 159 -1.49 -1.41 6.09
C GLY A 159 -1.61 0.01 6.64
N ASP A 160 -0.49 0.72 6.70
CA ASP A 160 -0.37 2.11 7.17
C ASP A 160 -0.34 3.12 6.01
N ASN A 161 -0.48 2.65 4.77
CA ASN A 161 -0.49 3.52 3.60
C ASN A 161 -1.91 4.03 3.30
N ILE A 162 -1.99 5.20 2.68
CA ILE A 162 -3.23 5.65 2.05
C ILE A 162 -3.26 4.99 0.67
N VAL A 163 -4.35 4.30 0.35
CA VAL A 163 -4.43 3.44 -0.84
C VAL A 163 -5.61 3.84 -1.68
N VAL A 164 -5.40 3.96 -2.99
CA VAL A 164 -6.46 4.27 -3.96
C VAL A 164 -6.72 3.08 -4.89
N ALA A 165 -7.98 2.93 -5.30
CA ALA A 165 -8.39 1.99 -6.34
C ALA A 165 -9.30 2.71 -7.36
N PRO A 166 -9.07 2.56 -8.68
CA PRO A 166 -7.92 1.87 -9.29
C PRO A 166 -6.61 2.67 -9.13
N SER A 167 -5.47 2.15 -9.59
CA SER A 167 -4.24 2.95 -9.74
C SER A 167 -4.46 4.15 -10.66
N GLN A 168 -3.74 5.24 -10.40
CA GLN A 168 -3.93 6.55 -11.02
C GLN A 168 -2.73 6.99 -11.87
N THR A 169 -1.52 6.57 -11.52
CA THR A 169 -0.29 7.15 -12.08
C THR A 169 0.56 6.17 -12.89
N ILE A 170 0.03 4.96 -13.14
CA ILE A 170 0.63 4.02 -14.07
C ILE A 170 -0.08 4.10 -15.43
N ASP A 171 0.69 4.02 -16.50
CA ASP A 171 0.16 4.01 -17.85
C ASP A 171 -0.36 2.61 -18.26
N ASN A 172 -0.91 2.50 -19.46
CA ASN A 172 -1.46 1.24 -19.96
C ASN A 172 -0.37 0.17 -20.19
N HIS A 173 0.85 0.58 -20.55
CA HIS A 173 1.97 -0.35 -20.73
C HIS A 173 2.39 -0.94 -19.38
N GLU A 174 2.62 -0.09 -18.39
CA GLU A 174 2.98 -0.48 -17.02
C GLU A 174 1.89 -1.35 -16.38
N TYR A 175 0.62 -0.96 -16.55
CA TYR A 175 -0.53 -1.76 -16.08
C TYR A 175 -0.49 -3.18 -16.67
N HIS A 176 -0.36 -3.31 -17.98
CA HIS A 176 -0.34 -4.64 -18.61
C HIS A 176 0.94 -5.42 -18.34
N MET A 177 2.07 -4.75 -18.13
CA MET A 177 3.32 -5.36 -17.69
C MET A 177 3.13 -6.03 -16.31
N LEU A 178 2.66 -5.26 -15.32
CA LEU A 178 2.41 -5.74 -13.97
C LEU A 178 1.30 -6.79 -13.93
N ARG A 179 0.19 -6.58 -14.64
CA ARG A 179 -0.88 -7.56 -14.79
C ARG A 179 -0.36 -8.88 -15.34
N THR A 180 0.42 -8.86 -16.42
CA THR A 180 0.96 -10.09 -17.02
C THR A 180 1.92 -10.79 -16.06
N ALA A 181 2.76 -10.03 -15.35
CA ALA A 181 3.63 -10.57 -14.32
C ALA A 181 2.84 -11.25 -13.20
N ALA A 182 1.72 -10.66 -12.76
CA ALA A 182 0.86 -11.20 -11.72
C ALA A 182 0.27 -12.54 -12.14
N LEU A 183 -0.30 -12.62 -13.35
CA LEU A 183 -0.88 -13.85 -13.88
C LEU A 183 0.16 -14.97 -14.04
N ARG A 184 1.41 -14.64 -14.44
CA ARG A 184 2.52 -15.62 -14.51
C ARG A 184 2.92 -16.09 -13.11
N ALA A 185 3.12 -15.17 -12.18
CA ALA A 185 3.57 -15.45 -10.82
C ALA A 185 2.57 -16.36 -10.08
N THR A 186 1.28 -16.00 -10.08
CA THR A 186 0.23 -16.72 -9.36
C THR A 186 0.00 -18.12 -9.93
N LYS A 187 0.07 -18.26 -11.25
CA LYS A 187 0.05 -19.57 -11.92
C LYS A 187 1.25 -20.44 -11.54
N HIS A 188 2.46 -19.88 -11.50
CA HIS A 188 3.69 -20.62 -11.20
C HIS A 188 3.76 -21.14 -9.77
N VAL A 189 3.33 -20.33 -8.80
CA VAL A 189 3.28 -20.77 -7.39
C VAL A 189 2.11 -21.71 -7.12
N GLY A 190 1.10 -21.76 -8.01
CA GLY A 190 -0.03 -22.67 -7.92
C GLY A 190 -1.17 -22.15 -7.06
N ILE A 191 -1.47 -20.86 -7.16
CA ILE A 191 -2.63 -20.26 -6.50
C ILE A 191 -3.92 -20.87 -7.03
N VAL A 192 -4.84 -21.20 -6.12
CA VAL A 192 -6.21 -21.57 -6.43
C VAL A 192 -7.14 -20.89 -5.43
N GLY A 193 -8.04 -20.07 -5.95
CA GLY A 193 -8.80 -19.09 -5.19
C GLY A 193 -8.19 -17.70 -5.36
N GLU A 194 -8.04 -16.98 -4.26
CA GLU A 194 -7.62 -15.58 -4.26
C GLU A 194 -6.23 -15.42 -3.65
N CYS A 195 -5.48 -14.44 -4.17
CA CYS A 195 -4.27 -13.93 -3.54
C CYS A 195 -4.05 -12.44 -3.84
N ASN A 196 -3.30 -11.78 -2.97
CA ASN A 196 -2.75 -10.45 -3.19
C ASN A 196 -1.29 -10.55 -3.63
N ILE A 197 -0.88 -9.81 -4.66
CA ILE A 197 0.52 -9.64 -5.07
C ILE A 197 0.91 -8.18 -5.01
N GLN A 198 2.12 -7.91 -4.50
CA GLN A 198 2.64 -6.55 -4.34
C GLN A 198 3.88 -6.32 -5.21
N TYR A 199 3.97 -5.13 -5.77
CA TYR A 199 5.07 -4.66 -6.60
C TYR A 199 5.63 -3.35 -6.08
N ALA A 200 6.93 -3.16 -6.29
CA ALA A 200 7.51 -1.84 -6.38
C ALA A 200 7.77 -1.55 -7.87
N LEU A 201 7.32 -0.39 -8.35
CA LEU A 201 7.53 0.12 -9.70
C LEU A 201 8.35 1.41 -9.63
N ASP A 202 9.46 1.44 -10.35
CA ASP A 202 10.30 2.62 -10.48
C ASP A 202 9.52 3.76 -11.14
N SER A 203 9.64 4.99 -10.63
CA SER A 203 8.88 6.14 -11.16
C SER A 203 9.49 6.68 -12.46
N ASP A 204 10.77 6.37 -12.72
CA ASP A 204 11.54 6.93 -13.83
C ASP A 204 11.85 5.88 -14.93
N SER A 205 11.40 4.63 -14.78
CA SER A 205 11.63 3.56 -15.74
C SER A 205 10.63 2.39 -15.62
N ASP A 206 10.59 1.50 -16.62
CA ASP A 206 9.76 0.28 -16.58
C ASP A 206 10.28 -0.79 -15.59
N ARG A 207 11.28 -0.47 -14.76
CA ARG A 207 11.80 -1.42 -13.77
C ARG A 207 10.76 -1.65 -12.68
N TYR A 208 10.42 -2.91 -12.47
CA TYR A 208 9.59 -3.33 -11.34
C TYR A 208 10.18 -4.54 -10.65
N VAL A 209 9.79 -4.77 -9.40
CA VAL A 209 10.12 -5.97 -8.63
C VAL A 209 8.88 -6.45 -7.88
N ALA A 210 8.68 -7.77 -7.83
CA ALA A 210 7.71 -8.39 -6.94
C ALA A 210 8.25 -8.36 -5.50
N ILE A 211 7.40 -7.94 -4.56
CA ILE A 211 7.72 -7.81 -3.14
C ILE A 211 7.29 -9.06 -2.38
N GLU A 212 6.03 -9.46 -2.56
CA GLU A 212 5.45 -10.66 -1.94
C GLU A 212 4.18 -11.09 -2.67
N ILE A 213 3.79 -12.35 -2.45
CA ILE A 213 2.45 -12.87 -2.75
C ILE A 213 1.87 -13.37 -1.43
N ASN A 214 0.67 -12.91 -1.08
CA ASN A 214 -0.09 -13.43 0.05
C ASN A 214 -1.11 -14.45 -0.49
N PRO A 215 -0.92 -15.78 -0.30
CA PRO A 215 -1.72 -16.84 -0.89
C PRO A 215 -3.08 -17.05 -0.18
N ARG A 216 -3.69 -15.94 0.26
CA ARG A 216 -4.85 -15.92 1.14
C ARG A 216 -5.60 -14.61 1.03
N LEU A 217 -6.83 -14.64 1.55
CA LEU A 217 -7.58 -13.43 1.83
C LEU A 217 -6.79 -12.53 2.77
N SER A 218 -6.83 -11.25 2.44
CA SER A 218 -6.07 -10.19 3.07
C SER A 218 -6.96 -9.00 3.41
N ARG A 219 -6.42 -8.04 4.15
CA ARG A 219 -7.09 -6.74 4.33
C ARG A 219 -7.33 -6.06 2.97
N SER A 220 -6.37 -6.16 2.04
CA SER A 220 -6.48 -5.65 0.68
C SER A 220 -7.60 -6.34 -0.11
N SER A 221 -7.81 -7.64 0.07
CA SER A 221 -8.94 -8.38 -0.54
C SER A 221 -10.30 -7.91 -0.02
N ALA A 222 -10.39 -7.56 1.27
CA ALA A 222 -11.61 -7.01 1.85
C ALA A 222 -11.89 -5.62 1.27
N LEU A 223 -10.87 -4.76 1.19
CA LEU A 223 -10.94 -3.44 0.56
C LEU A 223 -11.37 -3.56 -0.91
N ALA A 224 -10.73 -4.41 -1.69
CA ALA A 224 -11.04 -4.63 -3.10
C ALA A 224 -12.45 -5.19 -3.32
N SER A 225 -12.93 -6.08 -2.44
CA SER A 225 -14.30 -6.57 -2.51
C SER A 225 -15.33 -5.46 -2.30
N LYS A 226 -15.01 -4.49 -1.42
CA LYS A 226 -15.86 -3.31 -1.19
C LYS A 226 -15.72 -2.28 -2.30
N ALA A 227 -14.52 -2.12 -2.85
CA ALA A 227 -14.24 -1.18 -3.92
C ALA A 227 -14.92 -1.59 -5.23
N THR A 228 -14.92 -2.88 -5.56
CA THR A 228 -15.38 -3.38 -6.86
C THR A 228 -16.79 -3.98 -6.81
N GLY A 229 -17.29 -4.32 -5.62
CA GLY A 229 -18.48 -5.14 -5.45
C GLY A 229 -18.26 -6.62 -5.79
N TYR A 230 -17.07 -7.02 -6.21
CA TYR A 230 -16.72 -8.41 -6.49
C TYR A 230 -16.45 -9.16 -5.18
N PRO A 231 -17.23 -10.20 -4.80
CA PRO A 231 -17.12 -10.81 -3.48
C PRO A 231 -15.98 -11.85 -3.43
N LEU A 232 -14.72 -11.41 -3.32
CA LEU A 232 -13.52 -12.24 -3.43
C LEU A 232 -13.57 -13.48 -2.52
N ALA A 233 -13.88 -13.32 -1.24
CA ALA A 233 -13.95 -14.43 -0.29
C ALA A 233 -15.01 -15.48 -0.67
N TYR A 234 -16.15 -15.03 -1.19
CA TYR A 234 -17.22 -15.94 -1.63
C TYR A 234 -16.80 -16.72 -2.87
N MET A 235 -16.20 -16.04 -3.86
CA MET A 235 -15.74 -16.65 -5.10
C MET A 235 -14.60 -17.63 -4.84
N SER A 236 -13.61 -17.24 -4.03
CA SER A 236 -12.50 -18.11 -3.60
C SER A 236 -13.00 -19.38 -2.92
N ALA A 237 -14.06 -19.29 -2.09
CA ALA A 237 -14.59 -20.46 -1.39
C ALA A 237 -15.27 -21.43 -2.36
N LYS A 238 -15.97 -20.89 -3.38
CA LYS A 238 -16.56 -21.70 -4.44
C LYS A 238 -15.51 -22.36 -5.31
N ILE A 239 -14.46 -21.65 -5.69
CA ILE A 239 -13.33 -22.22 -6.43
C ILE A 239 -12.64 -23.33 -5.62
N GLY A 240 -12.48 -23.13 -4.30
CA GLY A 240 -11.97 -24.17 -3.40
C GLY A 240 -12.81 -25.47 -3.40
N LEU A 241 -14.08 -25.39 -3.80
CA LEU A 241 -14.99 -26.54 -3.94
C LEU A 241 -15.02 -27.13 -5.36
N GLY A 242 -14.22 -26.60 -6.29
CA GLY A 242 -14.11 -27.09 -7.67
C GLY A 242 -14.93 -26.34 -8.71
N TYR A 243 -15.57 -25.21 -8.34
CA TYR A 243 -16.23 -24.35 -9.34
C TYR A 243 -15.20 -23.56 -10.15
N THR A 244 -15.54 -23.22 -11.39
CA THR A 244 -14.74 -22.35 -12.25
C THR A 244 -15.31 -20.94 -12.32
N LEU A 245 -14.51 -19.95 -12.68
CA LEU A 245 -14.95 -18.56 -12.80
C LEU A 245 -16.11 -18.37 -13.79
N PRO A 246 -16.15 -19.05 -14.96
CA PRO A 246 -17.29 -18.97 -15.88
C PRO A 246 -18.61 -19.55 -15.32
N GLU A 247 -18.56 -20.52 -14.40
CA GLU A 247 -19.76 -21.11 -13.77
C GLU A 247 -20.40 -20.20 -12.71
N LEU A 248 -19.58 -19.34 -12.10
CA LEU A 248 -20.02 -18.48 -11.01
C LEU A 248 -20.69 -17.22 -11.56
N VAL A 249 -21.94 -16.96 -11.16
CA VAL A 249 -22.69 -15.78 -11.61
C VAL A 249 -22.30 -14.54 -10.81
N ASN A 250 -22.08 -13.42 -11.50
CA ASN A 250 -21.93 -12.11 -10.87
C ASN A 250 -23.25 -11.67 -10.24
N ARG A 251 -23.30 -11.63 -8.90
CA ARG A 251 -24.54 -11.34 -8.15
C ARG A 251 -25.06 -9.91 -8.30
N ILE A 252 -24.22 -8.95 -8.70
CA ILE A 252 -24.60 -7.55 -8.86
C ILE A 252 -25.34 -7.37 -10.19
N THR A 253 -24.71 -7.77 -11.29
CA THR A 253 -25.28 -7.61 -12.64
C THR A 253 -26.29 -8.70 -12.99
N LYS A 254 -26.17 -9.89 -12.39
CA LYS A 254 -27.02 -11.09 -12.59
C LYS A 254 -27.07 -11.64 -14.02
N THR A 255 -26.33 -11.04 -14.95
CA THR A 255 -26.31 -11.38 -16.38
C THR A 255 -24.91 -11.75 -16.87
N THR A 256 -23.87 -11.56 -16.05
CA THR A 256 -22.48 -11.89 -16.36
C THR A 256 -21.94 -12.93 -15.37
N THR A 257 -20.79 -13.52 -15.68
CA THR A 257 -20.10 -14.50 -14.81
C THR A 257 -19.09 -13.78 -13.92
N ALA A 258 -18.38 -14.53 -13.07
CA ALA A 258 -17.28 -14.06 -12.26
C ALA A 258 -15.96 -13.99 -13.06
N CYS A 259 -15.95 -14.47 -14.31
CA CYS A 259 -14.77 -14.47 -15.18
C CYS A 259 -14.61 -13.13 -15.91
N PHE A 260 -14.40 -12.05 -15.17
CA PHE A 260 -14.17 -10.71 -15.72
C PHE A 260 -13.31 -9.88 -14.76
N GLU A 261 -12.73 -8.80 -15.29
CA GLU A 261 -12.01 -7.79 -14.52
C GLU A 261 -12.93 -6.58 -14.31
N PRO A 262 -13.29 -6.22 -13.07
CA PRO A 262 -14.11 -5.04 -12.79
C PRO A 262 -13.50 -3.73 -13.33
N SER A 263 -14.38 -2.83 -13.79
CA SER A 263 -14.02 -1.46 -14.15
C SER A 263 -14.80 -0.48 -13.26
N LEU A 264 -14.11 0.55 -12.76
CA LEU A 264 -14.66 1.50 -11.78
C LEU A 264 -14.79 2.88 -12.43
N ASP A 265 -15.97 3.48 -12.33
CA ASP A 265 -16.27 4.85 -12.77
C ASP A 265 -16.19 5.89 -11.63
N TYR A 266 -15.50 5.48 -10.56
CA TYR A 266 -15.22 6.22 -9.34
C TYR A 266 -13.84 5.84 -8.79
N ILE A 267 -13.34 6.66 -7.86
CA ILE A 267 -12.13 6.42 -7.10
C ILE A 267 -12.50 6.02 -5.67
N VAL A 268 -11.89 4.95 -5.20
CA VAL A 268 -11.93 4.52 -3.81
C VAL A 268 -10.67 4.98 -3.12
N CYS A 269 -10.80 5.58 -1.94
CA CYS A 269 -9.69 5.97 -1.08
C CYS A 269 -9.82 5.27 0.27
N LYS A 270 -8.84 4.43 0.59
CA LYS A 270 -8.63 3.88 1.93
C LYS A 270 -7.68 4.79 2.71
N HIS A 271 -8.04 5.13 3.94
CA HIS A 271 -7.19 5.85 4.86
C HIS A 271 -7.02 5.04 6.16
N PRO A 272 -5.79 4.77 6.62
CA PRO A 272 -5.57 4.10 7.90
C PRO A 272 -6.00 4.99 9.08
N ARG A 273 -6.35 4.34 10.20
CA ARG A 273 -6.64 4.97 11.47
C ARG A 273 -5.59 4.56 12.51
N TRP A 274 -4.94 5.53 13.14
CA TRP A 274 -3.95 5.32 14.20
C TRP A 274 -4.39 5.91 15.52
N ASP A 275 -4.21 5.21 16.62
CA ASP A 275 -4.56 5.65 17.97
C ASP A 275 -3.32 6.03 18.81
N PHE A 276 -2.37 6.76 18.22
CA PHE A 276 -1.11 7.10 18.91
C PHE A 276 -1.30 7.92 20.19
N GLY A 277 -2.38 8.71 20.31
CA GLY A 277 -2.69 9.47 21.53
C GLY A 277 -2.95 8.61 22.77
N LYS A 278 -3.14 7.29 22.63
CA LYS A 278 -3.23 6.35 23.76
C LYS A 278 -1.86 5.89 24.29
N PHE A 279 -0.77 6.23 23.60
CA PHE A 279 0.56 5.69 23.86
C PHE A 279 1.64 6.80 23.83
N ASP A 280 1.86 7.50 24.94
CA ASP A 280 2.73 8.69 25.00
C ASP A 280 4.17 8.47 24.50
N LEU A 281 4.72 7.26 24.70
CA LEU A 281 6.10 6.92 24.33
C LEU A 281 6.23 6.26 22.95
N VAL A 282 5.14 6.16 22.19
CA VAL A 282 5.16 5.49 20.89
C VAL A 282 5.80 6.36 19.81
N LYS A 283 6.63 5.75 18.97
CA LYS A 283 7.15 6.41 17.77
C LYS A 283 6.06 6.48 16.70
N ARG A 284 5.61 7.69 16.37
CA ARG A 284 4.58 7.96 15.35
C ARG A 284 5.04 7.79 13.90
N LYS A 285 6.35 7.91 13.64
CA LYS A 285 6.94 7.70 12.31
C LYS A 285 6.51 6.35 11.71
N LEU A 286 5.96 6.40 10.51
CA LEU A 286 5.50 5.24 9.74
C LEU A 286 6.68 4.57 9.04
N GLY A 287 6.46 3.34 8.58
CA GLY A 287 7.49 2.54 7.94
C GLY A 287 6.96 1.18 7.49
N PRO A 288 7.83 0.17 7.29
CA PRO A 288 7.43 -1.15 6.81
C PRO A 288 6.69 -2.00 7.85
N THR A 289 6.55 -1.54 9.09
CA THR A 289 5.77 -2.23 10.13
C THR A 289 4.49 -1.48 10.41
N MET A 290 3.36 -2.17 10.25
CA MET A 290 2.01 -1.64 10.47
C MET A 290 1.81 -1.23 11.94
N LYS A 291 1.18 -0.06 12.16
CA LYS A 291 0.82 0.47 13.48
C LYS A 291 -0.63 0.95 13.56
N SER A 292 -1.32 1.04 12.43
CA SER A 292 -2.75 1.37 12.38
C SER A 292 -3.59 0.32 13.11
N VAL A 293 -4.67 0.79 13.72
CA VAL A 293 -5.63 -0.03 14.48
C VAL A 293 -6.91 -0.31 13.70
N GLY A 294 -7.06 0.33 12.54
CA GLY A 294 -8.20 0.21 11.66
C GLY A 294 -8.02 1.04 10.40
N GLU A 295 -9.09 1.13 9.61
CA GLU A 295 -9.10 1.85 8.36
C GLU A 295 -10.52 2.32 8.02
N VAL A 296 -10.60 3.32 7.16
CA VAL A 296 -11.84 3.81 6.57
C VAL A 296 -11.73 3.75 5.05
N MET A 297 -12.87 3.65 4.39
CA MET A 297 -12.95 3.61 2.93
C MET A 297 -14.02 4.59 2.46
N ALA A 298 -13.65 5.49 1.54
CA ALA A 298 -14.57 6.40 0.90
C ALA A 298 -14.55 6.24 -0.62
N ILE A 299 -15.70 6.49 -1.26
CA ILE A 299 -15.88 6.47 -2.70
C ILE A 299 -16.18 7.90 -3.16
N GLY A 300 -15.54 8.37 -4.21
CA GLY A 300 -15.80 9.68 -4.84
C GLY A 300 -15.58 9.61 -6.36
N ARG A 301 -16.08 10.59 -7.11
CA ARG A 301 -15.84 10.68 -8.57
C ARG A 301 -14.51 11.37 -8.92
N SER A 302 -13.80 11.84 -7.90
CA SER A 302 -12.46 12.43 -7.99
C SER A 302 -11.65 12.00 -6.77
N PHE A 303 -10.33 12.11 -6.86
CA PHE A 303 -9.45 11.79 -5.74
C PHE A 303 -9.73 12.74 -4.57
N GLU A 304 -9.87 14.03 -4.86
CA GLU A 304 -10.15 15.08 -3.87
C GLU A 304 -11.42 14.77 -3.08
N GLU A 305 -12.50 14.38 -3.78
CA GLU A 305 -13.75 14.01 -3.14
C GLU A 305 -13.59 12.78 -2.24
N SER A 306 -12.97 11.73 -2.77
CA SER A 306 -12.77 10.47 -2.04
C SER A 306 -11.88 10.67 -0.80
N LEU A 307 -10.81 11.46 -0.92
CA LEU A 307 -9.87 11.75 0.16
C LEU A 307 -10.53 12.56 1.28
N GLN A 308 -11.23 13.65 0.94
CA GLN A 308 -11.88 14.47 1.96
C GLN A 308 -12.99 13.72 2.69
N LYS A 309 -13.71 12.84 2.00
CA LYS A 309 -14.68 11.93 2.63
C LYS A 309 -13.99 10.92 3.55
N ALA A 310 -12.87 10.32 3.12
CA ALA A 310 -12.11 9.38 3.95
C ALA A 310 -11.62 10.05 5.23
N ILE A 311 -11.05 11.25 5.15
CA ILE A 311 -10.56 11.98 6.33
C ILE A 311 -11.68 12.24 7.35
N ARG A 312 -12.88 12.60 6.89
CA ARG A 312 -14.05 12.76 7.77
C ARG A 312 -14.48 11.49 8.48
N MET A 313 -14.31 10.34 7.83
CA MET A 313 -14.67 9.04 8.41
C MET A 313 -13.70 8.60 9.51
N LEU A 314 -12.50 9.18 9.60
CA LEU A 314 -11.48 8.76 10.56
C LEU A 314 -11.87 8.98 12.03
N ASP A 315 -12.89 9.79 12.30
CA ASP A 315 -13.33 10.11 13.66
C ASP A 315 -12.17 10.65 14.54
N ILE A 316 -11.38 11.54 13.95
CA ILE A 316 -10.27 12.27 14.61
C ILE A 316 -10.61 13.74 14.84
N GLY A 317 -11.88 14.13 14.67
CA GLY A 317 -12.34 15.51 14.81
C GLY A 317 -12.09 16.42 13.59
N ASN A 318 -11.59 15.88 12.48
CA ASN A 318 -11.35 16.63 11.25
C ASN A 318 -12.53 16.52 10.27
N ASP A 319 -12.88 17.65 9.66
CA ASP A 319 -13.99 17.76 8.69
C ASP A 319 -13.50 17.62 7.23
N GLY A 320 -12.18 17.49 7.02
CA GLY A 320 -11.51 17.26 5.75
C GLY A 320 -10.00 17.49 5.89
N LEU A 321 -9.29 17.70 4.78
CA LEU A 321 -7.83 17.91 4.81
C LEU A 321 -7.46 19.30 5.33
N VAL A 322 -8.24 20.30 4.93
CA VAL A 322 -8.05 21.71 5.24
C VAL A 322 -9.27 22.27 5.94
N LEU A 323 -9.17 23.50 6.46
CA LEU A 323 -10.23 24.12 7.24
C LEU A 323 -10.72 23.11 8.29
N ASN A 324 -9.95 22.81 9.34
CA ASN A 324 -10.37 21.93 10.46
C ASN A 324 -10.66 22.73 11.74
N ARG A 325 -11.38 22.14 12.70
CA ARG A 325 -11.85 22.84 13.92
C ARG A 325 -10.71 23.33 14.79
N ALA A 326 -9.71 22.48 15.00
CA ALA A 326 -8.45 22.89 15.57
C ALA A 326 -7.60 23.50 14.46
N ASN A 327 -7.16 24.74 14.65
CA ASN A 327 -6.05 25.24 13.87
C ASN A 327 -4.88 24.29 14.12
N MET A 328 -4.39 23.65 13.06
CA MET A 328 -3.14 22.93 13.18
C MET A 328 -2.07 23.91 13.65
N LYS A 329 -1.11 23.41 14.44
CA LYS A 329 0.07 24.19 14.78
C LYS A 329 0.68 24.73 13.47
N THR A 330 1.05 26.00 13.48
CA THR A 330 1.89 26.55 12.42
C THR A 330 3.25 25.86 12.54
N PHE A 331 3.63 25.15 11.49
CA PHE A 331 4.95 24.54 11.38
C PHE A 331 5.85 25.48 10.59
N ASP A 332 7.10 25.60 10.99
CA ASP A 332 8.12 26.23 10.14
C ASP A 332 8.49 25.30 8.97
N GLU A 333 9.23 25.84 8.01
CA GLU A 333 9.63 25.12 6.80
C GLU A 333 10.48 23.88 7.13
N GLU A 334 11.41 23.99 8.09
CA GLU A 334 12.29 22.89 8.51
C GLU A 334 11.50 21.71 9.09
N GLN A 335 10.51 21.99 9.95
CA GLN A 335 9.61 20.98 10.49
C GLN A 335 8.81 20.30 9.39
N ILE A 336 8.28 21.07 8.43
CA ILE A 336 7.55 20.51 7.29
C ILE A 336 8.44 19.56 6.49
N GLU A 337 9.68 19.97 6.19
CA GLU A 337 10.60 19.12 5.43
C GLU A 337 11.00 17.84 6.17
N ASP A 338 11.20 17.88 7.50
CA ASP A 338 11.47 16.67 8.30
C ASP A 338 10.29 15.69 8.25
N HIS A 339 9.07 16.19 8.44
CA HIS A 339 7.86 15.35 8.42
C HIS A 339 7.53 14.82 7.02
N LEU A 340 7.83 15.57 5.95
CA LEU A 340 7.73 15.05 4.58
C LEU A 340 8.75 13.94 4.34
N SER A 341 9.98 14.08 4.84
CA SER A 341 11.03 13.07 4.69
C SER A 341 10.76 11.81 5.51
N HIS A 342 10.14 11.98 6.68
CA HIS A 342 9.88 10.94 7.67
C HIS A 342 8.38 10.87 8.00
N PRO A 343 7.57 10.25 7.13
CA PRO A 343 6.11 10.32 7.23
C PRO A 343 5.61 9.78 8.56
N ASP A 344 4.63 10.47 9.15
CA ASP A 344 3.84 10.04 10.29
C ASP A 344 2.34 10.04 9.94
N ASP A 345 1.48 9.87 10.95
CA ASP A 345 0.02 9.85 10.76
C ASP A 345 -0.59 11.19 10.31
N LEU A 346 0.19 12.29 10.28
CA LEU A 346 -0.24 13.60 9.82
C LEU A 346 0.36 14.03 8.47
N ILE A 347 1.04 13.11 7.76
CA ILE A 347 1.76 13.38 6.50
C ILE A 347 0.99 14.24 5.49
N LEU A 348 -0.29 13.96 5.22
CA LEU A 348 -1.07 14.73 4.25
C LEU A 348 -1.30 16.18 4.68
N TYR A 349 -1.36 16.43 5.98
CA TYR A 349 -1.51 17.79 6.48
C TYR A 349 -0.19 18.58 6.37
N TYR A 350 0.95 17.91 6.48
CA TYR A 350 2.26 18.51 6.17
C TYR A 350 2.39 18.83 4.67
N VAL A 351 1.89 17.96 3.78
CA VAL A 351 1.79 18.26 2.34
C VAL A 351 0.92 19.50 2.09
N ALA A 352 -0.26 19.57 2.72
CA ALA A 352 -1.13 20.74 2.61
C ALA A 352 -0.49 22.02 3.18
N ALA A 353 0.27 21.91 4.29
CA ALA A 353 1.01 23.03 4.87
C ALA A 353 2.14 23.51 3.95
N ALA A 354 2.90 22.58 3.37
CA ALA A 354 3.97 22.85 2.41
C ALA A 354 3.46 23.67 1.21
N LEU A 355 2.33 23.24 0.63
CA LEU A 355 1.69 23.94 -0.49
C LEU A 355 1.21 25.35 -0.12
N LYS A 356 0.73 25.55 1.12
CA LYS A 356 0.27 26.87 1.59
C LYS A 356 1.40 27.88 1.75
N ILE A 357 2.59 27.43 2.13
CA ILE A 357 3.77 28.29 2.26
C ILE A 357 4.58 28.40 0.95
N GLY A 358 4.11 27.74 -0.12
CA GLY A 358 4.69 27.87 -1.46
C GLY A 358 5.82 26.89 -1.79
N ILE A 359 6.02 25.82 -1.00
CA ILE A 359 6.94 24.74 -1.39
C ILE A 359 6.43 24.07 -2.67
N SER A 360 7.33 23.88 -3.65
CA SER A 360 6.97 23.30 -4.95
C SER A 360 6.58 21.83 -4.85
N VAL A 361 5.71 21.38 -5.76
CA VAL A 361 5.31 19.97 -5.92
C VAL A 361 6.54 19.07 -6.09
N GLU A 362 7.53 19.51 -6.86
CA GLU A 362 8.78 18.78 -7.07
C GLU A 362 9.58 18.59 -5.77
N ARG A 363 9.65 19.62 -4.92
CA ARG A 363 10.33 19.54 -3.62
C ARG A 363 9.59 18.59 -2.68
N ILE A 364 8.25 18.67 -2.64
CA ILE A 364 7.42 17.75 -1.85
C ILE A 364 7.62 16.30 -2.32
N TYR A 365 7.63 16.05 -3.63
CA TYR A 365 7.91 14.72 -4.20
C TYR A 365 9.29 14.20 -3.77
N LYS A 366 10.35 15.01 -3.92
CA LYS A 366 11.71 14.62 -3.52
C LYS A 366 11.84 14.23 -2.05
N LEU A 367 11.12 14.92 -1.16
CA LEU A 367 11.14 14.64 0.27
C LEU A 367 10.26 13.43 0.63
N SER A 368 9.02 13.40 0.13
CA SER A 368 7.99 12.45 0.58
C SER A 368 7.92 11.16 -0.23
N ALA A 369 8.37 11.18 -1.49
CA ALA A 369 8.10 10.18 -2.52
C ALA A 369 6.61 10.00 -2.87
N ILE A 370 5.73 10.94 -2.47
CA ILE A 370 4.33 10.96 -2.91
C ILE A 370 4.30 11.42 -4.37
N ASP A 371 3.69 10.64 -5.26
CA ASP A 371 3.65 10.96 -6.69
C ASP A 371 3.09 12.39 -6.93
N PRO A 372 3.71 13.19 -7.82
CA PRO A 372 3.26 14.54 -8.14
C PRO A 372 1.76 14.65 -8.45
N TRP A 373 1.15 13.64 -9.06
CA TRP A 373 -0.28 13.62 -9.32
C TRP A 373 -1.10 13.80 -8.03
N PHE A 374 -0.80 13.06 -6.97
CA PHE A 374 -1.52 13.17 -5.69
C PHE A 374 -1.28 14.53 -5.03
N ILE A 375 -0.05 15.06 -5.12
CA ILE A 375 0.30 16.37 -4.57
C ILE A 375 -0.50 17.47 -5.29
N GLU A 376 -0.62 17.40 -6.62
CA GLU A 376 -1.43 18.35 -7.41
C GLU A 376 -2.92 18.25 -7.05
N LYS A 377 -3.46 17.05 -6.80
CA LYS A 377 -4.85 16.93 -6.32
C LYS A 377 -5.03 17.52 -4.92
N ILE A 378 -4.03 17.39 -4.04
CA ILE A 378 -4.05 18.07 -2.73
C ILE A 378 -3.96 19.59 -2.92
N LYS A 379 -3.18 20.07 -3.90
CA LYS A 379 -3.09 21.48 -4.25
C LYS A 379 -4.45 22.05 -4.66
N ASN A 380 -5.26 21.32 -5.44
CA ASN A 380 -6.63 21.74 -5.77
C ASN A 380 -7.48 22.02 -4.52
N ILE A 381 -7.32 21.20 -3.47
CA ILE A 381 -8.01 21.39 -2.19
C ILE A 381 -7.48 22.65 -1.48
N VAL A 382 -6.16 22.85 -1.42
CA VAL A 382 -5.54 24.04 -0.80
C VAL A 382 -5.93 25.33 -1.53
N ASP A 383 -5.93 25.32 -2.87
CA ASP A 383 -6.34 26.47 -3.68
C ASP A 383 -7.82 26.80 -3.47
N THR A 384 -8.68 25.79 -3.39
CA THR A 384 -10.11 25.98 -3.11
C THR A 384 -10.37 26.52 -1.72
N GLU A 385 -9.59 26.12 -0.71
CA GLU A 385 -9.63 26.76 0.61
C GLU A 385 -9.32 28.25 0.52
N SER A 386 -8.31 28.64 -0.26
CA SER A 386 -7.95 30.04 -0.46
C SER A 386 -9.08 30.83 -1.11
N LYS A 387 -9.70 30.31 -2.18
CA LYS A 387 -10.88 30.91 -2.82
C LYS A 387 -12.05 31.05 -1.82
N LEU A 388 -12.33 30.01 -1.05
CA LEU A 388 -13.37 30.03 -0.02
C LEU A 388 -13.10 31.07 1.07
N LYS A 389 -11.85 31.42 1.37
CA LYS A 389 -11.53 32.47 2.35
C LYS A 389 -11.60 33.88 1.76
N GLN A 390 -11.26 34.06 0.49
CA GLN A 390 -11.03 35.37 -0.12
C GLN A 390 -12.23 35.89 -0.93
N GLU A 391 -12.99 35.02 -1.57
CA GLU A 391 -14.06 35.39 -2.50
C GLU A 391 -15.43 35.40 -1.83
N GLU A 392 -16.48 35.89 -2.49
CA GLU A 392 -17.86 35.73 -2.02
C GLU A 392 -18.35 34.28 -2.25
N LEU A 393 -19.21 33.75 -1.37
CA LEU A 393 -19.78 32.41 -1.57
C LEU A 393 -20.88 32.43 -2.64
N THR A 394 -20.47 32.34 -3.91
CA THR A 394 -21.40 32.20 -5.05
C THR A 394 -21.83 30.74 -5.24
N THR A 395 -22.96 30.50 -5.90
CA THR A 395 -23.42 29.13 -6.24
C THR A 395 -22.37 28.33 -7.02
N PRO A 396 -21.65 28.90 -8.02
CA PRO A 396 -20.56 28.19 -8.68
C PRO A 396 -19.43 27.75 -7.73
N LEU A 397 -18.97 28.63 -6.84
CA LEU A 397 -17.89 28.30 -5.89
C LEU A 397 -18.33 27.24 -4.88
N LEU A 398 -19.58 27.31 -4.41
CA LEU A 398 -20.17 26.28 -3.57
C LEU A 398 -20.15 24.92 -4.30
N TRP A 399 -20.62 24.89 -5.55
CA TRP A 399 -20.66 23.66 -6.36
C TRP A 399 -19.27 23.08 -6.64
N GLU A 400 -18.29 23.91 -6.99
CA GLU A 400 -16.88 23.52 -7.15
C GLU A 400 -16.34 22.88 -5.86
N SER A 401 -16.59 23.53 -4.72
CA SER A 401 -16.15 23.05 -3.42
C SER A 401 -16.79 21.70 -3.04
N LYS A 402 -18.10 21.54 -3.28
CA LYS A 402 -18.80 20.26 -3.03
C LYS A 402 -18.26 19.13 -3.91
N LYS A 403 -17.94 19.39 -5.18
CA LYS A 403 -17.35 18.41 -6.11
C LYS A 403 -15.95 17.95 -5.68
N LEU A 404 -15.20 18.79 -4.98
CA LEU A 404 -13.90 18.42 -4.39
C LEU A 404 -14.05 17.78 -3.00
N GLY A 405 -15.28 17.54 -2.54
CA GLY A 405 -15.57 16.85 -1.29
C GLY A 405 -15.54 17.73 -0.04
N PHE A 406 -15.59 19.06 -0.15
CA PHE A 406 -15.69 19.93 1.02
C PHE A 406 -17.01 19.69 1.76
N SER A 407 -16.91 19.51 3.08
CA SER A 407 -18.08 19.42 3.96
C SER A 407 -18.70 20.78 4.23
N ASP A 408 -19.96 20.77 4.63
CA ASP A 408 -20.69 21.99 5.02
C ASP A 408 -19.93 22.69 6.16
N ASN A 409 -19.38 21.93 7.12
CA ASN A 409 -18.56 22.43 8.22
C ASN A 409 -17.30 23.18 7.76
N GLN A 410 -16.61 22.68 6.72
CA GLN A 410 -15.42 23.36 6.19
C GLN A 410 -15.81 24.70 5.54
N ILE A 411 -16.85 24.69 4.70
CA ILE A 411 -17.31 25.88 3.97
C ILE A 411 -17.86 26.92 4.95
N ALA A 412 -18.66 26.49 5.92
CA ALA A 412 -19.21 27.32 6.99
C ALA A 412 -18.10 28.07 7.74
N ARG A 413 -17.03 27.36 8.12
CA ARG A 413 -15.88 27.97 8.80
C ARG A 413 -15.07 28.92 7.93
N ALA A 414 -15.01 28.70 6.61
CA ALA A 414 -14.36 29.65 5.70
C ALA A 414 -15.18 30.94 5.50
N LYS A 415 -16.50 30.88 5.69
CA LYS A 415 -17.44 31.98 5.42
C LYS A 415 -18.03 32.63 6.67
N ASP A 416 -17.57 32.23 7.86
CA ASP A 416 -18.11 32.66 9.15
C ASP A 416 -19.64 32.49 9.24
N LYS A 417 -20.12 31.31 8.80
CA LYS A 417 -21.53 30.89 8.83
C LYS A 417 -21.72 29.64 9.67
N SER A 418 -22.96 29.31 10.00
CA SER A 418 -23.32 27.99 10.54
C SER A 418 -23.34 26.91 9.43
N PRO A 419 -23.06 25.64 9.75
CA PRO A 419 -23.23 24.53 8.82
C PRO A 419 -24.65 24.41 8.26
N GLU A 420 -25.66 24.79 9.05
CA GLU A 420 -27.07 24.79 8.66
C GLU A 420 -27.39 25.84 7.58
N GLU A 421 -26.69 26.98 7.54
CA GLU A 421 -26.84 27.98 6.48
C GLU A 421 -26.19 27.56 5.16
N ILE A 422 -25.22 26.64 5.21
CA ILE A 422 -24.57 26.09 4.01
C ILE A 422 -25.40 24.95 3.40
N ARG A 423 -26.18 24.24 4.23
CA ARG A 423 -27.02 23.10 3.84
C ARG A 423 -28.33 23.55 3.21
#